data_AF-A0A0C9VFZ9-F1
#
_entry.id   AF-A0A0C9VFZ9-F1
#
_cell.length_a   1.000
_cell.length_b   1.000
_cell.length_c   1.000
_cell.angle_alpha   90.00
_cell.angle_beta   90.00
_cell.angle_gamma   90.00
#
_symmetry.space_group_name_H-M   'P 1'
#
loop_
_entity.id
_entity.type
_entity.pdbx_description
1 polymer ?
#
loop_
_entity_poly.entity_id
_entity_poly.type
_entity_poly.pdbx_seq_one_letter_code
_entity_poly.pdbx_strand_id
1 'polypeptide(L)'
;MEQEPPTSPRSPLAVYPSPPQSRAAEFYGFAAFTGTSVLFILYHLWALLPDEVIRYIGVGWYPSREWAILVPAYSVILILLTYFTYWALALAATPSFDELSTITDSHAHVPRPHEENPYLVQANPDALPEQYDLPLGLVNRVLYRKEAKEE
;
A
#
# COMPACT_ATOMS: atom_id res chain seq x y z
N MET A 1 60.61 -6.65 -0.34
CA MET A 1 59.63 -6.92 -1.41
C MET A 1 58.43 -6.05 -1.13
N GLU A 2 58.37 -4.88 -1.76
CA GLU A 2 57.22 -3.96 -1.67
C GLU A 2 56.06 -4.60 -2.44
N GLN A 3 54.95 -4.89 -1.75
CA GLN A 3 53.76 -5.41 -2.40
C GLN A 3 53.07 -4.26 -3.13
N GLU A 4 52.94 -4.36 -4.45
CA GLU A 4 52.18 -3.40 -5.24
C GLU A 4 50.73 -3.29 -4.73
N PRO A 5 50.16 -2.08 -4.74
CA PRO A 5 48.79 -1.89 -4.29
C PRO A 5 47.82 -2.67 -5.21
N PRO A 6 46.74 -3.27 -4.64
CA PRO A 6 45.79 -4.05 -5.43
C PRO A 6 45.12 -3.19 -6.50
N THR A 7 45.10 -3.69 -7.74
CA THR A 7 44.54 -3.03 -8.93
C THR A 7 43.01 -2.97 -8.93
N SER A 8 42.35 -3.62 -7.96
CA SER A 8 40.89 -3.64 -7.85
C SER A 8 40.36 -2.35 -7.20
N PRO A 9 39.29 -1.73 -7.72
CA PRO A 9 38.65 -0.56 -7.10
C PRO A 9 38.27 -0.86 -5.64
N ARG A 10 38.76 -0.07 -4.69
CA ARG A 10 38.45 -0.22 -3.25
C ARG A 10 37.05 0.27 -2.85
N SER A 11 36.28 0.79 -3.80
CA SER A 11 34.91 1.28 -3.59
C SER A 11 34.02 0.74 -4.71
N PRO A 12 32.99 -0.08 -4.42
CA PRO A 12 32.12 -0.62 -5.45
C PRO A 12 31.01 0.34 -5.90
N LEU A 13 30.98 1.58 -5.44
CA LEU A 13 29.86 2.49 -5.72
C LEU A 13 30.35 3.76 -6.39
N ALA A 14 30.16 3.83 -7.71
CA ALA A 14 29.98 5.12 -8.35
C ALA A 14 28.75 5.76 -7.69
N VAL A 15 28.91 6.96 -7.11
CA VAL A 15 27.77 7.76 -6.66
C VAL A 15 26.99 8.11 -7.92
N TYR A 16 25.90 7.37 -8.18
CA TYR A 16 25.00 7.72 -9.27
C TYR A 16 24.43 9.10 -8.95
N PRO A 17 24.61 10.12 -9.81
CA PRO A 17 23.99 11.42 -9.56
C PRO A 17 22.50 11.18 -9.49
N SER A 18 21.86 11.59 -8.39
CA SER A 18 20.40 11.52 -8.29
C SER A 18 19.80 12.15 -9.54
N PRO A 19 18.87 11.49 -10.24
CA PRO A 19 18.24 12.08 -11.41
C PRO A 19 17.68 13.45 -11.00
N PRO A 20 17.74 14.47 -11.88
CA PRO A 20 17.26 15.81 -11.54
C PRO A 20 15.83 15.71 -11.03
N GLN A 21 15.65 15.86 -9.72
CA GLN A 21 14.34 15.78 -9.12
C GLN A 21 13.55 16.99 -9.61
N SER A 22 12.48 16.72 -10.34
CA SER A 22 11.59 17.78 -10.80
C SER A 22 10.90 18.41 -9.60
N ARG A 23 11.17 19.70 -9.34
CA ARG A 23 10.47 20.50 -8.33
C ARG A 23 8.99 20.72 -8.65
N ALA A 24 8.49 20.23 -9.78
CA ALA A 24 7.12 20.45 -10.23
C ALA A 24 6.08 20.03 -9.17
N ALA A 25 6.29 18.90 -8.49
CA ALA A 25 5.39 18.43 -7.43
C ALA A 25 5.26 19.42 -6.26
N GLU A 26 6.36 20.09 -5.89
CA GLU A 26 6.38 21.09 -4.80
C GLU A 26 5.56 22.33 -5.17
N PHE A 27 5.67 22.79 -6.42
CA PHE A 27 4.89 23.93 -6.91
C PHE A 27 3.40 23.63 -7.01
N TYR A 28 3.03 22.44 -7.49
CA TYR A 28 1.62 22.03 -7.53
C TYR A 28 1.04 21.87 -6.13
N GLY A 29 1.80 21.30 -5.19
CA GLY A 29 1.40 21.20 -3.79
C GLY A 29 1.16 22.57 -3.16
N PHE A 30 2.07 23.53 -3.37
CA PHE A 30 1.92 24.90 -2.88
C PHE A 30 0.70 25.61 -3.48
N ALA A 31 0.51 25.51 -4.81
CA ALA A 31 -0.63 26.12 -5.49
C ALA A 31 -1.96 25.51 -5.03
N ALA A 32 -2.03 24.18 -4.92
CA ALA A 32 -3.20 23.46 -4.45
C ALA A 32 -3.52 23.80 -3.00
N PHE A 33 -2.52 23.79 -2.10
CA PHE A 33 -2.70 24.14 -0.69
C PHE A 33 -3.18 25.58 -0.52
N THR A 34 -2.54 26.54 -1.20
CA THR A 34 -2.93 27.95 -1.12
C THR A 34 -4.33 28.17 -1.67
N GLY A 35 -4.63 27.60 -2.85
CA GLY A 35 -5.94 27.72 -3.49
C GLY A 35 -7.06 27.11 -2.64
N THR A 36 -6.85 25.88 -2.14
CA THR A 36 -7.84 25.21 -1.28
C THR A 36 -8.02 25.92 0.05
N SER A 37 -6.95 26.45 0.65
CA SER A 37 -7.03 27.23 1.90
C SER A 37 -7.84 28.51 1.73
N VAL A 38 -7.60 29.27 0.65
CA VAL A 38 -8.37 30.48 0.35
C VAL A 38 -9.85 30.14 0.11
N LEU A 39 -10.14 29.13 -0.70
CA LEU A 39 -11.51 28.70 -0.95
C LEU A 39 -12.21 28.20 0.32
N PHE A 40 -11.49 27.49 1.19
CA PHE A 40 -12.02 27.00 2.46
C PHE A 40 -12.38 28.15 3.42
N ILE A 41 -11.53 29.16 3.51
CA ILE A 41 -11.81 30.37 4.30
C ILE A 41 -13.02 31.10 3.73
N LEU A 42 -13.06 31.31 2.40
CA LEU A 42 -14.20 31.95 1.73
C LEU A 42 -15.51 31.18 1.95
N TYR A 43 -15.47 29.85 1.90
CA TYR A 43 -16.62 28.99 2.19
C TYR A 43 -17.13 29.19 3.62
N HIS A 44 -16.25 29.23 4.62
CA HIS A 44 -16.64 29.44 6.02
C HIS A 44 -17.18 30.86 6.25
N LEU A 45 -16.54 31.86 5.65
CA LEU A 45 -17.03 33.24 5.72
C LEU A 45 -18.42 33.35 5.11
N TRP A 46 -18.62 32.79 3.92
CA TRP A 46 -19.92 32.73 3.26
C TRP A 46 -20.97 31.96 4.08
N ALA A 47 -20.59 30.84 4.71
CA ALA A 47 -21.50 30.03 5.50
C ALA A 47 -21.93 30.69 6.82
N LEU A 48 -21.03 31.43 7.49
CA LEU A 48 -21.22 31.90 8.87
C LEU A 48 -21.50 33.40 9.01
N LEU A 49 -21.03 34.27 8.11
CA LEU A 49 -21.30 35.72 8.22
C LEU A 49 -22.79 36.01 8.03
N PRO A 50 -23.36 37.04 8.67
CA PRO A 50 -24.75 37.44 8.42
C PRO A 50 -24.90 38.15 7.06
N ASP A 51 -26.12 38.13 6.51
CA ASP A 51 -26.43 38.62 5.15
C ASP A 51 -26.16 40.12 4.97
N GLU A 52 -26.24 40.91 6.04
CA GLU A 52 -25.94 42.36 6.03
C GLU A 52 -24.48 42.61 5.69
N VAL A 53 -23.56 41.80 6.25
CA VAL A 53 -22.12 41.95 6.03
C VAL A 53 -21.76 41.55 4.60
N ILE A 54 -22.34 40.45 4.11
CA ILE A 54 -22.10 39.97 2.73
C ILE A 54 -22.59 41.01 1.71
N ARG A 55 -23.78 41.58 1.92
CA ARG A 55 -24.32 42.64 1.06
C ARG A 55 -23.52 43.94 1.15
N TYR A 56 -23.01 44.28 2.34
CA TYR A 56 -22.14 45.46 2.52
C TYR A 56 -20.82 45.34 1.73
N ILE A 57 -20.26 44.13 1.63
CA ILE A 57 -19.06 43.84 0.82
C ILE A 57 -19.36 43.92 -0.70
N GLY A 58 -20.62 44.09 -1.09
CA GLY A 58 -21.05 44.25 -2.48
C GLY A 58 -21.44 42.95 -3.17
N VAL A 59 -21.56 41.84 -2.42
CA VAL A 59 -22.01 40.55 -2.98
C VAL A 59 -23.54 40.55 -3.05
N GLY A 60 -24.08 40.80 -4.24
CA GLY A 60 -25.52 40.88 -4.47
C GLY A 60 -26.24 39.54 -4.62
N TRP A 61 -25.51 38.47 -4.92
CA TRP A 61 -26.08 37.13 -5.10
C TRP A 61 -25.08 36.04 -4.67
N TYR A 62 -25.59 35.03 -3.97
CA TYR A 62 -24.88 33.83 -3.56
C TYR A 62 -25.87 32.66 -3.44
N PRO A 63 -25.42 31.39 -3.52
CA PRO A 63 -26.28 30.23 -3.41
C PRO A 63 -27.01 30.14 -2.05
N SER A 64 -28.04 29.31 -1.95
CA SER A 64 -28.76 29.12 -0.68
C SER A 64 -27.83 28.61 0.43
N ARG A 65 -28.05 29.08 1.66
CA ARG A 65 -27.22 28.75 2.83
C ARG A 65 -27.24 27.26 3.19
N GLU A 66 -28.29 26.55 2.80
CA GLU A 66 -28.43 25.10 3.01
C GLU A 66 -27.28 24.29 2.41
N TRP A 67 -26.65 24.78 1.33
CA TRP A 67 -25.48 24.15 0.73
C TRP A 67 -24.28 24.10 1.69
N ALA A 68 -24.22 24.98 2.70
CA ALA A 68 -23.21 24.90 3.75
C ALA A 68 -23.29 23.59 4.57
N ILE A 69 -24.48 22.98 4.64
CA ILE A 69 -24.69 21.71 5.35
C ILE A 69 -24.73 20.55 4.36
N LEU A 70 -25.34 20.75 3.19
CA LEU A 70 -25.44 19.68 2.19
C LEU A 70 -24.07 19.23 1.69
N VAL A 71 -23.16 20.16 1.37
CA VAL A 71 -21.81 19.82 0.87
C VAL A 71 -21.07 18.88 1.82
N PRO A 72 -20.89 19.19 3.13
CA PRO A 72 -20.22 18.27 4.04
C PRO A 72 -21.02 16.98 4.25
N ALA A 73 -22.35 17.02 4.34
CA ALA A 73 -23.16 15.80 4.51
C ALA A 73 -22.99 14.82 3.32
N TYR A 74 -23.10 15.30 2.08
CA TYR A 74 -22.89 14.49 0.89
C TYR A 74 -21.44 14.01 0.75
N SER A 75 -20.45 14.81 1.19
CA SER A 75 -19.05 14.38 1.19
C SER A 75 -18.82 13.16 2.10
N VAL A 76 -19.44 13.11 3.28
CA VAL A 76 -19.36 11.95 4.18
C VAL A 76 -19.99 10.72 3.54
N ILE A 77 -21.17 10.88 2.92
CA ILE A 77 -21.83 9.78 2.19
C ILE A 77 -20.94 9.28 1.05
N LEU A 78 -20.32 10.18 0.28
CA LEU A 78 -19.43 9.82 -0.82
C LEU A 78 -18.22 9.02 -0.31
N ILE A 79 -17.59 9.46 0.78
CA ILE A 79 -16.44 8.76 1.39
C ILE A 79 -16.86 7.36 1.83
N LEU A 80 -17.98 7.22 2.55
CA LEU A 80 -18.50 5.92 2.97
C LEU A 80 -18.80 5.02 1.77
N LEU A 81 -19.44 5.57 0.73
CA LEU A 81 -19.73 4.84 -0.50
C LEU A 81 -18.45 4.34 -1.16
N THR A 82 -17.38 5.15 -1.21
CA THR A 82 -16.08 4.72 -1.73
C THR A 82 -15.52 3.53 -0.96
N TYR A 83 -15.56 3.56 0.38
CA TYR A 83 -15.09 2.43 1.20
C TYR A 83 -15.93 1.18 0.99
N PHE A 84 -17.26 1.28 1.02
CA PHE A 84 -18.13 0.13 0.78
C PHE A 84 -17.94 -0.45 -0.62
N THR A 85 -17.78 0.41 -1.62
CA THR A 85 -17.52 -0.02 -3.01
C THR A 85 -16.18 -0.74 -3.09
N TYR A 86 -15.13 -0.20 -2.47
CA TYR A 86 -13.82 -0.85 -2.42
C TYR A 86 -13.89 -2.22 -1.74
N TRP A 87 -14.57 -2.34 -0.60
CA TRP A 87 -14.78 -3.63 0.06
C TRP A 87 -15.57 -4.61 -0.80
N ALA A 88 -16.65 -4.16 -1.44
CA ALA A 88 -17.43 -5.00 -2.33
C ALA A 88 -16.58 -5.50 -3.51
N LEU A 89 -15.74 -4.65 -4.09
CA LEU A 89 -14.79 -5.03 -5.14
C LEU A 89 -13.74 -6.01 -4.64
N ALA A 90 -13.17 -5.79 -3.46
CA ALA A 90 -12.19 -6.70 -2.88
C ALA A 90 -12.78 -8.09 -2.60
N LEU A 91 -14.00 -8.14 -2.05
CA LEU A 91 -14.73 -9.39 -1.82
C LEU A 91 -15.09 -10.08 -3.14
N ALA A 92 -15.55 -9.32 -4.15
CA ALA A 92 -15.86 -9.86 -5.47
C ALA A 92 -14.61 -10.38 -6.20
N ALA A 93 -13.43 -9.82 -5.91
CA ALA A 93 -12.15 -10.25 -6.48
C ALA A 93 -11.47 -11.37 -5.69
N THR A 94 -12.03 -11.81 -4.56
CA THR A 94 -11.44 -12.87 -3.73
C THR A 94 -11.65 -14.24 -4.42
N PRO A 95 -10.59 -15.05 -4.62
CA PRO A 95 -10.71 -16.42 -5.14
C PRO A 95 -11.54 -17.33 -4.22
N SER A 96 -11.91 -18.52 -4.70
CA SER A 96 -12.59 -19.51 -3.86
C SER A 96 -11.73 -19.89 -2.65
N PHE A 97 -12.35 -20.11 -1.49
CA PHE A 97 -11.63 -20.52 -0.28
C PHE A 97 -10.85 -21.83 -0.43
N ASP A 98 -11.27 -22.70 -1.37
CA ASP A 98 -10.61 -23.96 -1.66
C ASP A 98 -9.41 -23.81 -2.62
N GLU A 99 -9.19 -22.61 -3.16
CA GLU A 99 -8.13 -22.35 -4.12
C GLU A 99 -6.81 -21.97 -3.42
N LEU A 100 -5.73 -22.69 -3.73
CA LEU A 100 -4.41 -22.46 -3.13
C LEU A 100 -3.86 -21.05 -3.42
N SER A 101 -4.32 -20.41 -4.50
CA SER A 101 -3.96 -19.02 -4.89
C SER A 101 -4.36 -17.99 -3.83
N THR A 102 -5.23 -18.33 -2.88
CA THR A 102 -5.55 -17.49 -1.72
C THR A 102 -4.38 -17.39 -0.72
N ILE A 103 -3.49 -18.39 -0.71
CA ILE A 103 -2.35 -18.49 0.21
C ILE A 103 -1.01 -18.35 -0.54
N THR A 104 -0.95 -18.73 -1.82
CA THR A 104 0.24 -18.69 -2.66
C THR A 104 0.11 -17.65 -3.78
N ASP A 105 1.19 -16.98 -4.14
CA ASP A 105 1.26 -16.10 -5.30
C ASP A 105 2.20 -16.65 -6.39
N SER A 106 2.41 -15.88 -7.46
CA SER A 106 3.34 -16.24 -8.55
C SER A 106 4.82 -16.18 -8.14
N HIS A 107 5.13 -15.60 -6.99
CA HIS A 107 6.48 -15.47 -6.46
C HIS A 107 6.79 -16.51 -5.37
N ALA A 108 5.79 -17.28 -4.94
CA ALA A 108 5.96 -18.37 -4.00
C ALA A 108 6.97 -19.40 -4.53
N HIS A 109 7.96 -19.71 -3.70
CA HIS A 109 9.04 -20.61 -4.05
C HIS A 109 8.64 -22.04 -3.67
N VAL A 110 7.74 -22.62 -4.47
CA VAL A 110 7.23 -23.99 -4.24
C VAL A 110 7.91 -25.00 -5.18
N PRO A 111 8.13 -26.25 -4.71
CA PRO A 111 8.67 -27.32 -5.55
C PRO A 111 7.81 -27.60 -6.77
N ARG A 112 8.44 -27.91 -7.91
CA ARG A 112 7.68 -28.25 -9.12
C ARG A 112 7.04 -29.65 -8.99
N PRO A 113 5.80 -29.86 -9.44
CA PRO A 113 5.07 -31.12 -9.26
C PRO A 113 5.70 -32.37 -9.91
N HIS A 114 6.65 -32.19 -10.82
CA HIS A 114 7.27 -33.27 -11.62
C HIS A 114 8.76 -33.47 -11.34
N GLU A 115 9.31 -32.77 -10.36
CA GLU A 115 10.68 -32.96 -9.88
C GLU A 115 10.69 -33.84 -8.62
N GLU A 116 11.83 -34.45 -8.31
CA GLU A 116 11.98 -35.16 -7.03
C GLU A 116 11.67 -34.22 -5.87
N ASN A 117 10.97 -34.72 -4.85
CA ASN A 117 10.54 -33.90 -3.73
C ASN A 117 11.77 -33.31 -3.01
N PRO A 118 12.03 -32.00 -3.11
CA PRO A 118 13.27 -31.41 -2.59
C PRO A 118 13.34 -31.51 -1.07
N TYR A 119 12.19 -31.60 -0.38
CA TYR A 119 12.16 -31.81 1.07
C TYR A 119 12.74 -33.17 1.48
N LEU A 120 12.66 -34.19 0.62
CA LEU A 120 13.27 -35.50 0.88
C LEU A 120 14.75 -35.51 0.54
N VAL A 121 15.14 -34.81 -0.54
CA VAL A 121 16.55 -34.67 -0.93
C VAL A 121 17.34 -33.91 0.14
N GLN A 122 16.74 -32.86 0.72
CA GLN A 122 17.32 -32.07 1.80
C GLN A 122 17.36 -32.79 3.15
N ALA A 123 16.72 -33.95 3.30
CA ALA A 123 16.87 -34.77 4.51
C ALA A 123 18.25 -35.44 4.60
N ASN A 124 19.02 -35.45 3.51
CA ASN A 124 20.41 -35.91 3.51
C ASN A 124 21.31 -34.87 4.23
N PRO A 125 22.10 -35.26 5.25
CA PRO A 125 23.02 -34.36 5.95
C PRO A 125 24.00 -33.62 5.05
N ASP A 126 24.35 -34.19 3.90
CA ASP A 126 25.33 -33.64 2.96
C ASP A 126 24.72 -32.79 1.84
N ALA A 127 23.39 -32.65 1.80
CA ALA A 127 22.71 -31.84 0.79
C ALA A 127 22.84 -30.33 1.09
N LEU A 128 23.11 -29.53 0.07
CA LEU A 128 23.03 -28.07 0.16
C LEU A 128 21.55 -27.64 0.13
N PRO A 129 21.02 -26.99 1.19
CA PRO A 129 19.60 -26.67 1.26
C PRO A 129 19.26 -25.50 0.34
N GLU A 130 18.37 -25.76 -0.61
CA GLU A 130 17.68 -24.74 -1.39
C GLU A 130 16.52 -24.14 -0.57
N GLN A 131 16.26 -22.86 -0.74
CA GLN A 131 15.22 -22.15 0.00
C GLN A 131 13.86 -22.34 -0.69
N TYR A 132 12.98 -23.12 -0.07
CA TYR A 132 11.58 -23.30 -0.49
C TYR A 132 10.61 -22.83 0.59
N ASP A 133 9.44 -22.34 0.16
CA ASP A 133 8.33 -22.00 1.03
C ASP A 133 7.64 -23.29 1.52
N LEU A 134 7.81 -23.60 2.81
CA LEU A 134 7.24 -24.79 3.44
C LEU A 134 5.73 -24.62 3.67
N PRO A 135 4.89 -25.57 3.21
CA PRO A 135 3.46 -25.52 3.47
C PRO A 135 3.17 -25.53 4.98
N LEU A 136 2.29 -24.63 5.44
CA LEU A 136 1.94 -24.51 6.86
C LEU A 136 1.44 -25.85 7.46
N GLY A 137 0.71 -26.64 6.69
CA GLY A 137 0.25 -27.97 7.10
C GLY A 137 1.38 -28.95 7.38
N LEU A 138 2.47 -28.89 6.60
CA LEU A 138 3.66 -29.71 6.82
C LEU A 138 4.41 -29.27 8.08
N VAL A 139 4.63 -27.96 8.23
CA VAL A 139 5.27 -27.37 9.43
C VAL A 139 4.49 -27.75 10.68
N ASN A 140 3.16 -27.60 10.67
CA ASN A 140 2.33 -27.93 11.82
C ASN A 140 2.38 -29.42 12.15
N ARG A 141 2.39 -30.30 11.15
CA ARG A 141 2.51 -31.74 11.35
C ARG A 141 3.88 -32.15 11.89
N VAL A 142 4.96 -31.46 11.52
CA VAL A 142 6.29 -31.80 12.03
C VAL A 142 6.49 -31.24 13.45
N LEU A 143 6.10 -29.98 13.69
CA LEU A 143 6.34 -29.31 14.96
C LEU A 143 5.33 -29.66 16.06
N TYR A 144 4.05 -29.86 15.70
CA TYR A 144 2.96 -29.98 16.67
C TYR A 144 2.27 -31.34 16.69
N ARG A 145 2.70 -32.32 15.88
CA ARG A 145 2.18 -33.68 15.97
C ARG A 145 2.66 -34.28 17.29
N LYS A 146 1.76 -34.30 18.28
CA LYS A 146 1.92 -35.16 19.44
C LYS A 146 1.98 -36.60 18.94
N GLU A 147 3.03 -37.32 19.31
CA GLU A 147 3.03 -38.77 19.22
C GLU A 147 1.83 -39.25 20.02
N ALA A 148 0.83 -39.80 19.32
CA ALA A 148 -0.20 -40.56 20.01
C ALA A 148 0.54 -41.73 20.64
N LYS A 149 0.74 -41.69 21.96
CA LYS A 149 1.17 -42.87 22.71
C LYS A 149 0.13 -43.95 22.43
N GLU A 150 0.55 -44.99 21.72
CA GLU A 150 -0.19 -46.24 21.65
C GLU A 150 -0.26 -46.78 23.08
N GLU A 151 -1.47 -46.75 23.67
CA GLU A 151 -1.85 -47.54 24.85
C GLU A 151 -2.32 -48.93 24.41
#